data_AF-A0A4E9FCJ8-F1
#
_entry.id   AF-A0A4E9FCJ8-F1
#
_cell.length_a   1.000
_cell.length_b   1.000
_cell.length_c   1.000
_cell.angle_alpha   90.00
_cell.angle_beta   90.00
_cell.angle_gamma   90.00
#
_symmetry.space_group_name_H-M   'P 1'
#
loop_
_entity.id
_entity.type
_entity.pdbx_description
1 polymer ?
#
loop_
_entity_poly.entity_id
_entity_poly.type
_entity_poly.pdbx_seq_one_letter_code
_entity_poly.pdbx_strand_id
1 'polypeptide(L)' 'MFRAAMPIDASIGVHEVLELRDQNEDVHHGKGVPKVVKNVNEQIASALISKLDPTQQKEIDGFLLQLDGTENINKPINTN' A
#
# COMPACT_ATOMS: atom_id res chain seq x y z
N MET A 1 -0.84 -21.12 -3.18
CA MET A 1 -1.26 -19.97 -2.35
C MET A 1 -0.15 -18.93 -2.42
N PHE A 2 -0.46 -17.69 -2.82
CA PHE A 2 0.50 -16.59 -2.86
C PHE A 2 0.29 -15.69 -1.65
N ARG A 3 1.38 -15.20 -1.04
CA ARG A 3 1.34 -14.32 0.13
C ARG A 3 2.54 -13.38 0.10
N ALA A 4 2.30 -12.12 0.41
CA ALA A 4 3.33 -11.11 0.64
C ALA A 4 3.08 -10.44 1.99
N ALA A 5 4.13 -9.87 2.56
CA ALA A 5 4.06 -9.02 3.75
C ALA A 5 4.91 -7.78 3.50
N MET A 6 4.47 -6.64 4.01
CA MET A 6 5.22 -5.39 3.88
C MET A 6 6.15 -5.24 5.10
N PRO A 7 7.47 -5.09 4.90
CA PRO A 7 8.38 -4.77 5.98
C PRO A 7 8.18 -3.33 6.44
N ILE A 8 8.68 -3.03 7.62
CA ILE A 8 8.66 -1.70 8.19
C ILE A 8 10.07 -1.20 8.43
N ASP A 9 10.33 0.04 8.03
CA ASP A 9 11.59 0.72 8.34
C ASP A 9 11.35 1.81 9.38
N ALA A 10 12.29 1.95 10.32
CA ALA A 10 12.25 2.98 11.35
C ALA A 10 12.84 4.31 10.85
N SER A 11 13.64 4.29 9.77
CA SER A 11 14.27 5.48 9.20
C SER A 11 13.48 6.04 8.03
N ILE A 12 12.25 6.49 8.28
CA ILE A 12 11.41 7.09 7.23
C ILE A 12 11.99 8.45 6.83
N GLY A 13 12.69 8.51 5.69
CA GLY A 13 13.13 9.77 5.11
C GLY A 13 11.94 10.62 4.62
N VAL A 14 12.08 11.95 4.58
CA VAL A 14 11.06 12.89 4.04
C VAL A 14 10.70 12.67 2.56
N HIS A 15 11.40 11.76 1.87
CA HIS A 15 11.16 11.40 0.47
C HIS A 15 10.56 10.00 0.31
N GLU A 16 10.30 9.30 1.41
CA GLU A 16 9.71 7.96 1.39
C GLU A 16 8.18 8.00 1.34
N VAL A 17 7.60 6.87 0.94
CA VAL A 17 6.16 6.67 0.89
C VAL A 17 5.60 6.71 2.31
N LEU A 18 4.44 7.36 2.48
CA LEU A 18 3.77 7.43 3.77
C LEU A 18 3.24 6.05 4.18
N GLU A 19 3.74 5.52 5.29
CA GLU A 19 3.13 4.37 5.94
C GLU A 19 1.88 4.80 6.72
N LEU A 20 0.71 4.27 6.32
CA LEU A 20 -0.53 4.57 7.00
C LEU A 20 -0.68 3.73 8.28
N ARG A 21 -0.88 4.40 9.42
CA ARG A 21 -1.16 3.78 10.72
C ARG A 21 -2.44 4.35 11.31
N ASP A 22 -3.10 3.54 12.12
CA ASP A 22 -4.41 3.91 12.67
C ASP A 22 -4.32 4.83 13.88
N GLN A 23 -3.13 4.99 14.47
CA GLN A 23 -2.86 5.87 15.63
C GLN A 23 -3.78 5.61 16.84
N ASN A 24 -4.40 4.43 16.90
CA ASN A 24 -5.18 4.01 18.05
C ASN A 24 -4.24 3.42 19.11
N GLU A 25 -3.98 4.19 20.17
CA GLU A 25 -3.07 3.82 21.27
C GLU A 25 -3.47 2.50 21.95
N ASP A 26 -4.76 2.17 22.01
CA ASP A 26 -5.25 0.93 22.61
C ASP A 26 -4.92 -0.31 21.75
N VAL A 27 -4.56 -0.12 20.48
CA VAL A 27 -4.25 -1.20 19.53
C VAL A 27 -2.79 -1.12 19.14
N HIS A 28 -1.99 -2.03 19.70
CA HIS A 28 -0.55 -2.11 19.45
C HIS A 28 0.19 -0.78 19.69
N HIS A 29 -0.25 0.04 20.66
CA HIS A 29 0.37 1.34 20.97
C HIS A 29 0.39 2.29 19.76
N GLY A 30 -0.76 2.43 19.08
CA GLY A 30 -0.89 3.32 17.92
C GLY A 30 -0.35 2.73 16.60
N LYS A 31 0.27 1.54 16.65
CA LYS A 31 0.93 0.90 15.50
C LYS A 31 0.05 -0.09 14.74
N GLY A 32 -1.21 -0.23 15.14
CA GLY A 32 -2.19 -1.04 14.40
C GLY A 32 -2.42 -0.51 12.97
N VAL A 33 -2.72 -1.43 12.06
CA VAL A 33 -3.10 -1.15 10.67
C VAL A 33 -4.49 -1.71 10.24
N PRO A 34 -5.49 -1.90 11.12
CA PRO A 34 -6.76 -2.51 10.70
C PRO A 34 -7.51 -1.71 9.62
N LYS A 35 -7.41 -0.38 9.58
CA LYS A 35 -7.97 0.44 8.50
C LYS A 35 -7.29 0.17 7.16
N VAL A 36 -5.97 0.01 7.15
CA VAL A 36 -5.21 -0.35 5.93
C VAL A 36 -5.68 -1.71 5.41
N VAL A 37 -5.76 -2.70 6.30
CA VAL A 37 -6.25 -4.05 5.96
C VAL A 37 -7.68 -3.99 5.41
N LYS A 38 -8.54 -3.18 6.01
CA LYS A 38 -9.91 -2.97 5.54
C LYS A 38 -9.94 -2.36 4.13
N ASN A 39 -9.12 -1.34 3.86
CA ASN A 39 -9.02 -0.73 2.54
C ASN A 39 -8.58 -1.74 1.46
N VAL A 40 -7.62 -2.62 1.79
CA VAL A 40 -7.20 -3.70 0.88
C VAL A 40 -8.35 -4.66 0.60
N ASN A 41 -9.03 -5.14 1.65
CA ASN A 41 -10.07 -6.16 1.52
C ASN A 41 -11.36 -5.65 0.88
N GLU A 42 -11.71 -4.37 1.04
CA GLU A 42 -12.98 -3.83 0.56
C GLU A 42 -12.83 -3.01 -0.72
N GLN A 43 -11.85 -2.12 -0.78
CA GLN A 43 -11.70 -1.18 -1.91
C GLN A 43 -10.79 -1.77 -2.99
N ILE A 44 -9.57 -2.16 -2.64
CA ILE A 44 -8.61 -2.67 -3.64
C ILE A 44 -9.10 -4.01 -4.20
N ALA A 45 -9.53 -4.93 -3.34
CA ALA A 45 -10.02 -6.23 -3.78
C ALA A 45 -11.23 -6.11 -4.73
N SER A 46 -12.23 -5.27 -4.41
CA SER A 46 -13.40 -5.07 -5.28
C SER A 46 -13.03 -4.38 -6.60
N ALA A 47 -12.01 -3.53 -6.59
CA ALA A 47 -11.56 -2.81 -7.74
C ALA A 47 -10.68 -3.66 -8.68
N LEU A 48 -9.93 -4.63 -8.15
CA LEU A 48 -8.90 -5.40 -8.86
C LEU A 48 -9.34 -6.82 -9.26
N ILE A 49 -10.09 -7.52 -8.39
CA ILE A 49 -10.48 -8.91 -8.62
C ILE A 49 -11.32 -9.00 -9.91
N SER A 50 -10.99 -9.99 -10.75
CA SER A 50 -11.65 -10.27 -12.03
C SER A 50 -11.50 -9.19 -13.12
N LYS A 51 -10.70 -8.15 -12.90
CA LYS A 51 -10.45 -7.09 -13.91
C LYS A 51 -9.09 -7.19 -14.60
N LEU A 52 -8.05 -7.61 -13.88
CA LEU A 52 -6.68 -7.67 -14.38
C LEU A 52 -6.08 -9.08 -14.22
N ASP A 53 -5.26 -9.47 -15.17
CA ASP A 53 -4.50 -10.73 -15.13
C ASP A 53 -3.36 -10.60 -14.10
N PRO A 54 -3.24 -11.53 -13.12
CA PRO A 54 -2.19 -11.48 -12.10
C PRO A 54 -0.75 -11.55 -12.64
N THR A 55 -0.56 -11.92 -13.91
CA THR A 55 0.76 -11.91 -14.57
C THR A 55 1.16 -10.53 -15.12
N GLN A 56 0.22 -9.58 -15.20
CA GLN A 56 0.45 -8.24 -15.75
C GLN A 56 0.80 -7.21 -14.66
N GLN A 57 1.94 -7.41 -13.99
CA GLN A 57 2.35 -6.60 -12.83
C GLN A 57 2.33 -5.09 -13.11
N LYS A 58 2.81 -4.63 -14.27
CA LYS A 58 2.85 -3.20 -14.62
C LYS A 58 1.46 -2.56 -14.70
N GLU A 59 0.47 -3.31 -15.21
CA GLU A 59 -0.91 -2.82 -15.31
C GLU A 59 -1.56 -2.75 -13.93
N ILE A 60 -1.29 -3.77 -13.09
CA ILE A 60 -1.76 -3.80 -11.71
C ILE A 60 -1.17 -2.62 -10.92
N ASP A 61 0.13 -2.38 -11.03
CA ASP A 61 0.79 -1.27 -10.33
C ASP A 61 0.23 0.09 -10.79
N GLY A 62 0.11 0.30 -12.11
CA GLY A 62 -0.46 1.52 -12.67
C GLY A 62 -1.90 1.76 -12.23
N PHE A 63 -2.71 0.69 -12.18
CA PHE A 63 -4.08 0.75 -11.69
C PHE A 63 -4.15 1.12 -10.19
N LEU A 64 -3.31 0.50 -9.36
CA LEU A 64 -3.28 0.79 -7.92
C LEU A 64 -2.83 2.22 -7.64
N LEU A 65 -1.88 2.75 -8.41
CA LEU A 65 -1.46 4.15 -8.34
C LEU A 65 -2.61 5.10 -8.71
N GLN A 66 -3.33 4.80 -9.78
CA GLN A 66 -4.48 5.60 -10.20
C GLN A 66 -5.62 5.54 -9.17
N LEU A 67 -5.82 4.38 -8.53
CA LEU A 67 -6.84 4.18 -7.50
C LEU A 67 -6.54 4.97 -6.23
N ASP A 68 -5.27 5.04 -5.82
CA ASP A 68 -4.84 5.80 -4.64
C ASP A 68 -4.91 7.32 -4.88
N GLY A 69 -4.53 7.78 -6.08
CA GLY A 69 -4.71 9.16 -6.51
C GLY A 69 -3.83 10.19 -5.79
N THR A 70 -2.90 9.78 -4.92
CA THR A 70 -1.96 10.71 -4.28
C THR A 70 -0.72 10.94 -5.13
N GLU A 71 -0.28 12.20 -5.23
CA GLU A 71 0.90 12.58 -6.04
C GLU A 71 2.23 12.04 -5.48
N ASN A 72 2.24 11.60 -4.22
CA ASN A 72 3.46 11.26 -3.47
C ASN A 72 4.09 9.91 -3.85
N ILE A 73 3.40 9.01 -4.55
CA ILE A 73 3.94 7.67 -4.88
C ILE A 73 4.83 7.70 -6.15
N ASN A 74 4.85 8.81 -6.88
CA ASN A 74 5.57 8.95 -8.16
C ASN A 74 7.04 9.37 -8.05
N LYS A 75 7.71 9.28 -6.89
CA LYS A 75 9.18 9.48 -6.86
C LYS A 75 9.87 8.17 -7.27
N PRO A 76 10.47 8.08 -8.48
CA PRO A 76 11.31 6.94 -8.81
C PRO A 76 12.45 6.86 -7.80
N ILE A 77 12.63 5.69 -7.19
CA ILE A 77 13.77 5.39 -6.35
C ILE A 77 14.99 5.34 -7.27
N ASN A 78 15.71 6.46 -7.37
CA ASN A 78 16.98 6.53 -8.07
C ASN A 78 18.05 5.86 -7.20
N THR A 79 18.26 4.56 -7.39
CA THR A 79 19.41 3.85 -6.82
C THR A 79 20.60 4.02 -7.77
N ASN A 80 21.41 5.05 -7.51
CA ASN A 80 22.83 5.05 -7.90
C ASN A 80 23.61 4.10 -6.99
#